data_AF-A0A6T0AV25-F1
#
_entry.id   AF-A0A6T0AV25-F1
#
_cell.length_a   1.000
_cell.length_b   1.000
_cell.length_c   1.000
_cell.angle_alpha   90.00
_cell.angle_beta   90.00
_cell.angle_gamma   90.00
#
_symmetry.space_group_name_H-M   'P 1'
#
loop_
_entity.id
_entity.type
_entity.pdbx_description
1 polymer ?
#
loop_
_entity_poly.entity_id
_entity_poly.type
_entity_poly.pdbx_seq_one_letter_code
_entity_poly.pdbx_strand_id
1 'polypeptide(L)'
;MHLHLVYRGKRLANKQEIQLKEAGVEQVYFQLHLLPSRILCLYEQLTSCITGGRKYSQVQAFMLKPFMAWILPSNIPRVIMLDMDVAFLRPPHQLWAKFEFFDDALVGLAREQSDLYTWATNLAHAYNGGVQLLDLARMRGPEEGRRLW
;
A
#
# COMPACT_ATOMS: atom_id res chain seq x y z
N MET A 1 1.19 -16.11 11.36
CA MET A 1 1.21 -15.31 10.12
C MET A 1 0.39 -14.07 10.40
N HIS A 2 1.05 -12.92 10.58
CA HIS A 2 0.37 -11.66 10.92
C HIS A 2 0.09 -10.90 9.63
N LEU A 3 -1.17 -10.85 9.23
CA LEU A 3 -1.61 -10.08 8.09
C LEU A 3 -1.84 -8.65 8.57
N HIS A 4 -1.10 -7.68 8.08
CA HIS A 4 -1.27 -6.28 8.47
C HIS A 4 -2.04 -5.55 7.35
N LEU A 5 -3.18 -4.93 7.66
CA LEU A 5 -3.91 -4.04 6.74
C LEU A 5 -3.68 -2.59 7.11
N VAL A 6 -3.25 -1.78 6.14
CA VAL A 6 -2.68 -0.47 6.41
C VAL A 6 -3.61 0.62 5.89
N TYR A 7 -4.37 1.27 6.78
CA TYR A 7 -5.40 2.27 6.42
C TYR A 7 -5.03 3.71 6.83
N ARG A 8 -5.40 4.69 5.99
CA ARG A 8 -5.54 6.11 6.36
C ARG A 8 -7.03 6.48 6.34
N GLY A 9 -7.67 6.56 7.50
CA GLY A 9 -9.09 6.97 7.56
C GLY A 9 -9.81 6.65 8.87
N LYS A 10 -11.10 7.00 8.93
CA LYS A 10 -12.00 6.60 10.02
C LYS A 10 -12.24 5.08 9.96
N ARG A 11 -12.45 4.49 11.13
CA ARG A 11 -12.73 3.06 11.38
C ARG A 11 -13.64 2.45 10.29
N LEU A 12 -13.29 1.27 9.80
CA LEU A 12 -14.11 0.48 8.88
C LEU A 12 -15.54 0.32 9.42
N ALA A 13 -16.53 0.19 8.51
CA ALA A 13 -17.88 -0.18 8.91
C ALA A 13 -17.87 -1.58 9.56
N ASN A 14 -18.67 -1.77 10.63
CA ASN A 14 -18.65 -2.96 11.49
C ASN A 14 -18.59 -4.32 10.74
N LYS A 15 -19.23 -4.46 9.57
CA LYS A 15 -19.25 -5.72 8.81
C LYS A 15 -17.90 -6.10 8.20
N GLN A 16 -17.14 -5.14 7.67
CA GLN A 16 -15.80 -5.41 7.11
C GLN A 16 -14.80 -5.69 8.24
N GLU A 17 -14.90 -5.00 9.38
CA GLU A 17 -14.04 -5.26 10.56
C GLU A 17 -14.23 -6.69 11.08
N ILE A 18 -15.46 -7.22 11.07
CA ILE A 18 -15.78 -8.60 11.47
C ILE A 18 -15.17 -9.61 10.49
N GLN A 19 -15.42 -9.48 9.19
CA GLN A 19 -14.86 -10.39 8.18
C GLN A 19 -13.34 -10.47 8.21
N LEU A 20 -12.68 -9.33 8.48
CA LEU A 20 -11.23 -9.26 8.57
C LEU A 20 -10.72 -9.93 9.86
N LYS A 21 -11.35 -9.67 11.01
CA LYS A 21 -10.99 -10.35 12.26
C LYS A 21 -11.17 -11.87 12.18
N GLU A 22 -12.27 -12.33 11.58
CA GLU A 22 -12.53 -13.77 11.36
C GLU A 22 -11.48 -14.42 10.44
N ALA A 23 -10.91 -13.66 9.50
CA ALA A 23 -9.85 -14.12 8.61
C ALA A 23 -8.44 -14.04 9.22
N GLY A 24 -8.29 -13.71 10.50
CA GLY A 24 -6.99 -13.58 11.16
C GLY A 24 -6.17 -12.39 10.68
N VAL A 25 -6.85 -11.35 10.18
CA VAL A 25 -6.24 -10.12 9.68
C VAL A 25 -6.01 -9.14 10.84
N GLU A 26 -4.75 -8.81 11.11
CA GLU A 26 -4.35 -7.71 11.97
C GLU A 26 -4.47 -6.37 11.21
N GLN A 27 -5.13 -5.38 11.80
CA GLN A 27 -5.27 -4.06 11.16
C GLN A 27 -4.26 -3.10 11.77
N VAL A 28 -3.49 -2.43 10.93
CA VAL A 28 -2.49 -1.43 11.32
C VAL A 28 -2.95 -0.06 10.81
N TYR A 29 -3.24 0.83 11.75
CA TYR A 29 -3.54 2.22 11.43
C TYR A 29 -2.28 3.04 11.62
N PHE A 30 -1.97 3.90 10.67
CA PHE A 30 -0.84 4.82 10.77
C PHE A 30 -1.34 6.26 10.69
N GLN A 31 -0.68 7.13 11.43
CA GLN A 31 -0.89 8.56 11.34
C GLN A 31 0.38 9.18 10.76
N LEU A 32 0.23 10.04 9.74
CA LEU A 32 1.35 10.65 9.02
C LEU A 32 2.35 11.39 9.92
N HIS A 33 1.89 11.95 11.04
CA HIS A 33 2.75 12.66 12.00
C HIS A 33 3.61 11.73 12.87
N LEU A 34 3.39 10.40 12.80
CA LEU A 34 4.19 9.39 13.49
C LEU A 34 5.29 8.81 12.60
N LEU A 35 5.42 9.29 11.35
CA LEU A 35 6.47 8.83 10.44
C LEU A 35 7.84 9.38 10.87
N PRO A 36 8.92 8.59 10.71
CA PRO A 36 10.27 9.10 10.91
C PRO A 36 10.53 10.35 10.04
N SER A 37 11.21 11.36 10.59
CA SER A 37 11.40 12.66 9.92
C SER A 37 12.01 12.54 8.51
N ARG A 38 12.86 11.54 8.28
CA ARG A 38 13.45 11.27 6.96
C ARG A 38 12.40 10.80 5.94
N ILE A 39 11.47 9.94 6.36
CA ILE A 39 10.38 9.45 5.51
C ILE A 39 9.37 10.57 5.27
N LEU A 40 9.07 11.37 6.29
CA LEU A 40 8.19 12.53 6.14
C LEU A 40 8.78 13.54 5.13
N CYS A 41 10.06 13.86 5.24
CA CYS A 41 10.76 14.74 4.30
C CYS A 41 10.70 14.23 2.86
N LEU A 42 11.03 12.94 2.64
CA LEU A 42 10.99 12.33 1.31
C LEU A 42 9.57 12.33 0.72
N TYR A 43 8.57 12.01 1.55
CA TYR A 43 7.17 12.04 1.18
C TYR A 43 6.69 13.46 0.81
N GLU A 44 7.07 14.47 1.58
CA GLU A 44 6.72 15.87 1.32
C GLU A 44 7.37 16.37 0.02
N GLN A 45 8.64 16.04 -0.22
CA GLN A 45 9.35 16.39 -1.45
C GLN A 45 8.70 15.76 -2.68
N LEU A 46 8.44 14.45 -2.66
CA LEU A 46 7.81 13.76 -3.80
C LEU A 46 6.38 14.22 -4.04
N THR A 47 5.62 14.47 -2.97
CA THR A 47 4.30 15.09 -3.08
C THR A 47 4.41 16.45 -3.78
N SER A 48 5.36 17.30 -3.34
CA SER A 48 5.56 18.63 -3.92
C SER A 48 5.92 18.57 -5.40
N CYS A 49 6.77 17.63 -5.81
CA CYS A 49 7.12 17.42 -7.22
C CYS A 49 5.90 17.05 -8.08
N ILE A 50 5.02 16.19 -7.57
CA ILE A 50 3.85 15.70 -8.31
C ILE A 50 2.73 16.75 -8.36
N THR A 51 2.54 17.52 -7.29
CA THR A 51 1.49 18.54 -7.23
C THR A 51 1.92 19.91 -7.75
N GLY A 52 3.19 20.09 -8.12
CA GLY A 52 3.76 21.41 -8.42
C GLY A 52 3.71 22.34 -7.21
N GLY A 53 3.96 21.82 -6.01
CA GLY A 53 3.91 22.56 -4.74
C GLY A 53 2.50 22.86 -4.22
N ARG A 54 1.44 22.45 -4.93
CA ARG A 54 0.06 22.66 -4.49
C ARG A 54 -0.32 21.67 -3.39
N LYS A 55 -0.90 22.15 -2.30
CA LYS A 55 -1.38 21.29 -1.21
C LYS A 55 -2.74 20.68 -1.56
N TYR A 56 -2.75 19.71 -2.48
CA TYR A 56 -3.92 18.85 -2.66
C TYR A 56 -3.92 17.78 -1.57
N SER A 57 -4.78 17.95 -0.56
CA SER A 57 -4.90 17.03 0.60
C SER A 57 -5.16 15.57 0.18
N GLN A 58 -5.78 15.38 -0.98
CA GLN A 58 -6.07 14.06 -1.56
C GLN A 58 -4.84 13.44 -2.24
N VAL A 59 -4.05 14.21 -2.98
CA VAL A 59 -2.84 13.71 -3.69
C VAL A 59 -1.77 13.21 -2.71
N GLN A 60 -1.70 13.86 -1.55
CA GLN A 60 -0.81 13.46 -0.45
C GLN A 60 -1.03 12.00 -0.04
N ALA A 61 -2.28 11.55 0.15
CA ALA A 61 -2.56 10.19 0.65
C ALA A 61 -2.02 9.06 -0.24
N PHE A 62 -2.10 9.23 -1.56
CA PHE A 62 -1.76 8.18 -2.53
C PHE A 62 -0.27 7.87 -2.55
N MET A 63 0.57 8.89 -2.30
CA MET A 63 2.02 8.74 -2.33
C MET A 63 2.57 7.92 -1.18
N LEU A 64 1.75 7.56 -0.19
CA LEU A 64 2.25 6.78 0.94
C LEU A 64 2.41 5.29 0.61
N LYS A 65 1.57 4.72 -0.27
CA LYS A 65 1.56 3.28 -0.58
C LYS A 65 2.94 2.76 -1.02
N PRO A 66 3.70 3.46 -1.89
CA PRO A 66 5.06 3.06 -2.26
C PRO A 66 6.07 3.08 -1.11
N PHE A 67 5.85 3.88 -0.05
CA PHE A 67 6.78 4.00 1.08
C PHE A 67 6.56 2.97 2.18
N MET A 68 5.59 2.06 2.05
CA MET A 68 5.27 1.09 3.10
C MET A 68 6.48 0.28 3.58
N ALA A 69 7.42 0.00 2.69
CA ALA A 69 8.64 -0.71 3.00
C ALA A 69 9.48 -0.01 4.09
N TRP A 70 9.45 1.32 4.17
CA TRP A 70 10.21 2.09 5.16
C TRP A 70 9.36 2.67 6.28
N ILE A 71 8.04 2.56 6.17
CA ILE A 71 7.09 2.99 7.21
C ILE A 71 6.81 1.85 8.18
N LEU A 72 6.63 0.63 7.66
CA LEU A 72 6.34 -0.52 8.48
C LEU A 72 7.61 -1.10 9.11
N PRO A 73 7.51 -1.66 10.32
CA PRO A 73 8.59 -2.39 10.97
C PRO A 73 9.27 -3.42 10.06
N SER A 74 10.59 -3.57 10.22
CA SER A 74 11.42 -4.45 9.38
C SER A 74 11.05 -5.94 9.50
N ASN A 75 10.43 -6.35 10.62
CA ASN A 75 9.92 -7.70 10.84
C ASN A 75 8.62 -8.01 10.07
N ILE A 76 7.99 -7.03 9.40
CA ILE A 76 6.86 -7.25 8.49
C ILE A 76 7.41 -7.42 7.07
N PRO A 77 7.41 -8.63 6.50
CA PRO A 77 8.06 -8.89 5.21
C PRO A 77 7.16 -8.58 4.02
N ARG A 78 5.83 -8.71 4.17
CA ARG A 78 4.85 -8.60 3.10
C ARG A 78 3.57 -7.99 3.65
N VAL A 79 2.85 -7.25 2.81
CA VAL A 79 1.59 -6.61 3.19
C VAL A 79 0.62 -6.60 2.00
N ILE A 80 -0.66 -6.70 2.29
CA ILE A 80 -1.73 -6.45 1.32
C ILE A 80 -2.33 -5.10 1.69
N MET A 81 -2.31 -4.14 0.77
CA MET A 81 -2.96 -2.85 0.94
C MET A 81 -4.31 -2.86 0.23
N LEU A 82 -5.33 -2.33 0.90
CA LEU A 82 -6.70 -2.25 0.41
C LEU A 82 -7.23 -0.85 0.59
N ASP A 83 -7.96 -0.34 -0.40
CA ASP A 83 -8.81 0.82 -0.21
C ASP A 83 -10.03 0.45 0.66
N MET A 84 -10.63 1.47 1.29
CA MET A 84 -11.73 1.26 2.24
C MET A 84 -13.05 0.89 1.56
N ASP A 85 -13.17 1.13 0.26
CA ASP A 85 -14.32 0.83 -0.57
C ASP A 85 -14.23 -0.56 -1.24
N VAL A 86 -13.22 -1.36 -0.90
CA VAL A 86 -13.09 -2.74 -1.39
C VAL A 86 -14.07 -3.67 -0.65
N ALA A 87 -14.78 -4.49 -1.43
CA ALA A 87 -15.63 -5.57 -0.93
C ALA A 87 -15.04 -6.94 -1.28
N PHE A 88 -15.06 -7.86 -0.33
CA PHE A 88 -14.59 -9.24 -0.52
C PHE A 88 -15.74 -10.17 -0.90
N LEU A 89 -15.63 -10.80 -2.06
CA LEU A 89 -16.54 -11.87 -2.51
C LEU A 89 -16.01 -13.27 -2.18
N ARG A 90 -14.76 -13.37 -1.74
CA ARG A 90 -14.06 -14.59 -1.33
C ARG A 90 -13.18 -14.31 -0.12
N PRO A 91 -12.75 -15.33 0.63
CA PRO A 91 -11.91 -15.13 1.80
C PRO A 91 -10.62 -14.37 1.46
N PRO A 92 -10.32 -13.24 2.14
CA PRO A 92 -9.20 -12.36 1.80
C PRO A 92 -7.84 -13.05 1.95
N HIS A 93 -7.73 -14.06 2.83
CA HIS A 93 -6.48 -14.78 3.03
C HIS A 93 -5.97 -15.47 1.76
N GLN A 94 -6.84 -15.78 0.80
CA GLN A 94 -6.44 -16.42 -0.47
C GLN A 94 -5.56 -15.52 -1.34
N LEU A 95 -5.59 -14.20 -1.12
CA LEU A 95 -4.71 -13.26 -1.83
C LEU A 95 -3.24 -13.47 -1.47
N TRP A 96 -2.93 -14.02 -0.29
CA TRP A 96 -1.54 -14.28 0.12
C TRP A 96 -0.82 -15.27 -0.79
N ALA A 97 -1.54 -16.26 -1.33
CA ALA A 97 -0.98 -17.22 -2.28
C ALA A 97 -0.46 -16.54 -3.55
N LYS A 98 -0.89 -15.29 -3.85
CA LYS A 98 -0.40 -14.55 -5.02
C LYS A 98 1.05 -14.11 -4.91
N PHE A 99 1.61 -14.01 -3.70
CA PHE A 99 3.03 -13.75 -3.53
C PHE A 99 3.92 -14.89 -4.06
N GLU A 100 3.39 -16.11 -4.20
CA GLU A 100 4.15 -17.24 -4.76
C GLU A 100 4.47 -17.05 -6.25
N PHE A 101 3.71 -16.20 -6.95
CA PHE A 101 3.88 -15.90 -8.37
C PHE A 101 4.68 -14.61 -8.63
N PHE A 102 5.32 -14.05 -7.60
CA PHE A 102 6.03 -12.79 -7.77
C PHE A 102 7.31 -12.92 -8.58
N ASP A 103 7.94 -14.09 -8.69
CA ASP A 103 9.28 -14.24 -9.31
C ASP A 103 10.25 -13.18 -8.78
N ASP A 104 10.60 -12.15 -9.59
CA ASP A 104 11.42 -10.98 -9.22
C ASP A 104 10.62 -9.69 -8.94
N ALA A 105 9.30 -9.75 -9.11
CA ALA A 105 8.41 -8.63 -8.84
C ALA A 105 8.42 -8.24 -7.35
N LEU A 106 8.28 -6.94 -7.12
CA LEU A 106 8.18 -6.32 -5.79
C LEU A 106 6.74 -6.00 -5.40
N VAL A 107 5.88 -5.81 -6.41
CA VAL A 107 4.52 -5.31 -6.28
C VAL A 107 3.59 -6.08 -7.20
N GLY A 108 2.48 -6.55 -6.65
CA GLY A 108 1.36 -7.12 -7.39
C GLY A 108 0.21 -6.13 -7.48
N LEU A 109 -0.24 -5.82 -8.69
CA LEU A 109 -1.30 -4.84 -8.97
C LEU A 109 -2.37 -5.45 -9.88
N ALA A 110 -3.60 -4.99 -9.73
CA ALA A 110 -4.67 -5.25 -10.69
C ALA A 110 -4.60 -4.23 -11.84
N ARG A 111 -4.88 -4.68 -13.06
CA ARG A 111 -5.04 -3.77 -14.21
C ARG A 111 -6.23 -2.83 -13.96
N GLU A 112 -6.10 -1.59 -14.41
CA GLU A 112 -7.21 -0.65 -14.45
C GLU A 112 -8.31 -1.16 -15.38
N GLN A 113 -9.57 -1.03 -14.96
CA GLN A 113 -10.75 -1.55 -15.68
C GLN A 113 -11.53 -0.44 -16.39
N SER A 114 -11.16 0.82 -16.19
CA SER A 114 -11.72 2.00 -16.84
C SER A 114 -10.78 2.60 -17.90
N ASP A 115 -11.33 3.48 -18.74
CA ASP A 115 -10.58 4.18 -19.78
C ASP A 115 -9.79 5.40 -19.26
N LEU A 116 -9.63 5.54 -17.93
CA LEU A 116 -9.09 6.73 -17.29
C LEU A 116 -7.70 7.13 -17.80
N TYR A 117 -6.90 6.18 -18.28
CA TYR A 117 -5.52 6.40 -18.74
C TYR A 117 -5.34 6.21 -20.25
N THR A 118 -6.42 6.09 -21.02
CA THR A 118 -6.35 5.91 -22.48
C THR A 118 -5.71 7.08 -23.22
N TRP A 119 -5.75 8.28 -22.64
CA TRP A 119 -5.07 9.48 -23.15
C TRP A 119 -3.54 9.42 -22.99
N ALA A 120 -3.04 8.58 -22.09
CA ALA A 120 -1.61 8.44 -21.83
C ALA A 120 -1.03 7.40 -22.80
N THR A 121 -0.63 7.87 -23.98
CA THR A 121 -0.15 7.06 -25.12
C THR A 121 1.03 6.13 -24.79
N ASN A 122 1.74 6.36 -23.67
CA ASN A 122 2.89 5.57 -23.24
C ASN A 122 2.61 4.62 -22.06
N LEU A 123 1.38 4.60 -21.52
CA LEU A 123 0.99 3.65 -20.48
C LEU A 123 0.38 2.41 -21.14
N ALA A 124 1.24 1.52 -21.65
CA ALA A 124 0.82 0.25 -22.23
C ALA A 124 -0.07 -0.57 -21.28
N HIS A 125 0.12 -0.39 -19.96
CA HIS A 125 -0.71 -0.97 -18.91
C HIS A 125 -0.89 0.04 -17.77
N ALA A 126 -2.12 0.47 -17.54
CA ALA A 126 -2.50 1.20 -16.33
C ALA A 126 -2.95 0.21 -15.25
N TYR A 127 -2.69 0.56 -13.99
CA TYR A 127 -2.98 -0.29 -12.84
C TYR A 127 -3.83 0.45 -11.83
N ASN A 128 -4.77 -0.28 -11.24
CA ASN A 128 -5.63 0.24 -10.19
C ASN A 128 -4.93 0.13 -8.82
N GLY A 129 -4.98 1.20 -8.04
CA GLY A 129 -4.33 1.27 -6.74
C GLY A 129 -5.11 0.68 -5.57
N GLY A 130 -6.34 0.18 -5.80
CA GLY A 130 -7.28 -0.23 -4.74
C GLY A 130 -6.93 -1.52 -4.01
N VAL A 131 -6.18 -2.41 -4.66
CA VAL A 131 -5.61 -3.62 -4.05
C VAL A 131 -4.16 -3.74 -4.50
N GLN A 132 -3.22 -3.74 -3.54
CA GLN A 132 -1.78 -3.86 -3.83
C GLN A 132 -1.16 -4.92 -2.92
N LEU A 133 -0.36 -5.80 -3.50
CA LEU A 133 0.43 -6.79 -2.76
C LEU A 133 1.88 -6.31 -2.77
N LEU A 134 2.45 -6.01 -1.61
CA LEU A 134 3.80 -5.46 -1.52
C LEU A 134 4.73 -6.45 -0.82
N ASP A 135 5.84 -6.80 -1.48
CA ASP A 135 6.95 -7.52 -0.86
C ASP A 135 7.94 -6.52 -0.25
N LEU A 136 7.65 -6.12 0.99
CA LEU A 136 8.42 -5.10 1.70
C LEU A 136 9.87 -5.52 1.94
N ALA A 137 10.11 -6.82 2.19
CA ALA A 137 11.44 -7.35 2.39
C ALA A 137 12.29 -7.15 1.13
N ARG A 138 11.75 -7.46 -0.05
CA ARG A 138 12.44 -7.24 -1.32
C ARG A 138 12.53 -5.76 -1.69
N MET A 139 11.49 -4.96 -1.42
CA MET A 139 11.51 -3.51 -1.65
C MET A 139 12.60 -2.79 -0.83
N ARG A 140 12.90 -3.26 0.38
CA ARG A 140 14.01 -2.74 1.22
C ARG A 140 15.39 -3.10 0.67
N GLY A 141 15.47 -4.08 -0.24
CA GLY A 141 16.73 -4.63 -0.72
C GLY A 141 17.57 -5.34 0.37
N PRO A 142 18.71 -5.93 -0.02
CA PRO A 142 19.56 -6.71 0.89
C PRO A 142 20.29 -5.89 1.96
N GLU A 143 20.47 -4.58 1.78
CA GLU A 143 21.25 -3.72 2.70
C GLU A 143 20.42 -2.69 3.50
N GLU A 144 19.29 -2.21 2.96
CA GLU A 144 18.70 -0.95 3.43
C GLU A 144 17.65 -1.13 4.54
N GLY A 145 17.10 -2.34 4.71
CA GLY A 145 16.13 -2.67 5.76
C GLY A 145 16.65 -2.55 7.20
N ARG A 146 17.98 -2.40 7.41
CA ARG A 146 18.60 -2.30 8.75
C ARG A 146 19.03 -0.88 9.16
N ARG A 147 19.06 0.09 8.24
CA ARG A 147 19.67 1.42 8.50
C ARG A 147 18.66 2.53 8.86
N LEU A 148 17.37 2.26 8.76
CA LEU A 148 16.31 3.26 8.96
C LEU A 148 15.54 3.07 10.28
N TRP A 149 15.99 2.12 11.13
CA TRP A 149 15.47 1.85 12.46
C TRP A 149 16.63 1.69 13.44
#